data_AF-A0AAV3P7X2-F1
#
_entry.id   AF-A0AAV3P7X2-F1
#
_cell.length_a   1.000
_cell.length_b   1.000
_cell.length_c   1.000
_cell.angle_alpha   90.00
_cell.angle_beta   90.00
_cell.angle_gamma   90.00
#
_symmetry.space_group_name_H-M   'P 1'
#
loop_
_entity.id
_entity.type
_entity.pdbx_description
1 polymer ?
#
loop_
_entity_poly.entity_id
_entity_poly.type
_entity_poly.pdbx_seq_one_letter_code
_entity_poly.pdbx_strand_id
1 'polypeptide(L)'
;MSNILQKLIGKLKKQRKKTCLMKTIIGFKIKVDVKVIKERTHEIFPNVPRFSSLMVKDDKHGKMTWVPTTINIDDHIICPDLEYDDDQENVSLGDEIVDEYMARLTSKPMDLNKPLWEVHILNMKTSSANATALFLIHHSIGDGISLVSVLLAMTRKTSDPESLPTIPTGNVSEVTLNKDGNSISGKIEGLFSKTWKVLLMIFYTCYDVALFLATLFFLKDTKSPIKGGPGIEETQKRVFHRDVSLDDLKLVKTATNATINDVVVGITQAGLSRYLNRRYGKFGKMKTIYVTL
;
A
#
# COMPACT_ATOMS: atom_id res chain seq x y z
N MET A 1 30.07 19.42 -7.06
CA MET A 1 28.71 19.58 -6.49
C MET A 1 27.61 19.68 -7.55
N SER A 2 27.79 20.48 -8.63
CA SER A 2 26.80 20.71 -9.71
C SER A 2 26.28 19.44 -10.43
N ASN A 3 27.17 18.55 -10.90
CA ASN A 3 26.76 17.34 -11.64
C ASN A 3 25.96 16.32 -10.81
N ILE A 4 26.20 16.26 -9.50
CA ILE A 4 25.48 15.37 -8.58
C ILE A 4 24.09 15.91 -8.31
N LEU A 5 23.98 17.22 -8.08
CA LEU A 5 22.71 17.91 -7.89
C LEU A 5 21.82 17.79 -9.14
N GLN A 6 22.38 17.98 -10.34
CA GLN A 6 21.65 17.79 -11.60
C GLN A 6 21.19 16.35 -11.81
N LYS A 7 21.99 15.36 -11.41
CA LYS A 7 21.64 13.93 -11.51
C LYS A 7 20.54 13.54 -10.50
N LEU A 8 20.56 14.12 -9.31
CA LEU A 8 19.50 14.00 -8.30
C LEU A 8 18.21 14.68 -8.77
N ILE A 9 18.28 15.90 -9.29
CA ILE A 9 17.13 16.61 -9.87
C ILE A 9 16.54 15.83 -11.05
N GLY A 10 17.38 15.24 -11.90
CA GLY A 10 16.95 14.37 -13.00
C GLY A 10 16.24 13.11 -12.51
N LYS A 11 16.79 12.43 -11.49
CA LYS A 11 16.14 11.27 -10.84
C LYS A 11 14.81 11.64 -10.18
N LEU A 12 14.75 12.76 -9.47
CA LEU A 12 13.55 13.27 -8.81
C LEU A 12 12.47 13.67 -9.83
N LYS A 13 12.84 14.35 -10.93
CA LYS A 13 11.92 14.67 -12.04
C LYS A 13 11.40 13.41 -12.73
N LYS A 14 12.24 12.38 -12.91
CA LYS A 14 11.83 11.09 -13.49
C LYS A 14 10.90 10.30 -12.57
N GLN A 15 11.12 10.34 -11.25
CA GLN A 15 10.17 9.80 -10.27
C GLN A 15 8.85 10.57 -10.24
N ARG A 16 8.85 11.88 -10.54
CA ARG A 16 7.66 12.74 -10.54
C ARG A 16 6.59 12.33 -11.56
N LYS A 17 6.94 11.56 -12.59
CA LYS A 17 5.98 10.97 -13.55
C LYS A 17 5.36 9.65 -13.08
N LYS A 18 5.79 9.11 -11.93
CA LYS A 18 5.25 7.87 -11.36
C LYS A 18 4.10 8.24 -10.45
N THR A 19 2.87 8.06 -10.91
CA THR A 19 1.68 8.10 -10.06
C THR A 19 1.81 6.99 -9.02
N CYS A 20 1.93 7.37 -7.75
CA CYS A 20 1.95 6.43 -6.64
C CYS A 20 0.51 5.97 -6.41
N LEU A 21 0.13 4.85 -7.02
CA LEU A 21 -1.21 4.29 -6.94
C LEU A 21 -1.25 3.16 -5.93
N MET A 22 -2.11 3.31 -4.93
CA MET A 22 -2.56 2.20 -4.10
C MET A 22 -3.59 1.41 -4.90
N LYS A 23 -3.45 0.09 -4.86
CA LYS A 23 -4.21 -0.86 -5.64
C LYS A 23 -4.68 -1.97 -4.72
N THR A 24 -5.99 -2.17 -4.65
CA THR A 24 -6.58 -3.17 -3.75
C THR A 24 -7.65 -3.96 -4.50
N ILE A 25 -7.65 -5.27 -4.29
CA ILE A 25 -8.64 -6.20 -4.84
C ILE A 25 -9.49 -6.69 -3.67
N ILE A 26 -10.81 -6.63 -3.80
CA ILE A 26 -11.75 -7.18 -2.84
C ILE A 26 -12.69 -8.13 -3.57
N GLY A 27 -12.67 -9.40 -3.20
CA GLY A 27 -13.59 -10.42 -3.69
C GLY A 27 -14.87 -10.49 -2.85
N PHE A 28 -16.01 -10.67 -3.51
CA PHE A 28 -17.33 -10.81 -2.89
C PHE A 28 -17.91 -12.19 -3.19
N LYS A 29 -18.56 -12.80 -2.19
CA LYS A 29 -19.26 -14.08 -2.35
C LYS A 29 -20.57 -13.97 -3.14
N ILE A 30 -21.03 -12.75 -3.41
CA ILE A 30 -22.25 -12.46 -4.17
C ILE A 30 -21.91 -11.44 -5.25
N LYS A 31 -22.74 -11.39 -6.30
CA LYS A 31 -22.67 -10.31 -7.27
C LYS A 31 -22.94 -8.98 -6.58
N VAL A 32 -22.23 -7.96 -7.03
CA VAL A 32 -22.29 -6.62 -6.47
C VAL A 32 -23.36 -5.82 -7.19
N ASP A 33 -24.32 -5.29 -6.43
CA ASP A 33 -25.26 -4.30 -6.95
C ASP A 33 -24.56 -2.93 -7.07
N VAL A 34 -24.22 -2.58 -8.31
CA VAL A 34 -23.53 -1.33 -8.64
C VAL A 34 -24.36 -0.11 -8.24
N LYS A 35 -25.69 -0.20 -8.33
CA LYS A 35 -26.58 0.93 -8.02
C LYS A 35 -26.50 1.28 -6.54
N VAL A 36 -26.55 0.26 -5.68
CA VAL A 36 -26.42 0.44 -4.22
C VAL A 36 -25.08 1.07 -3.87
N ILE A 37 -23.98 0.64 -4.50
CA ILE A 37 -22.67 1.26 -4.24
C ILE A 37 -22.66 2.72 -4.68
N LYS A 38 -23.18 3.04 -5.87
CA LYS A 38 -23.25 4.42 -6.37
C LYS A 38 -24.03 5.33 -5.43
N GLU A 39 -25.19 4.89 -4.95
CA GLU A 39 -26.01 5.64 -3.99
C GLU A 39 -25.25 5.88 -2.68
N ARG A 40 -24.63 4.86 -2.09
CA ARG A 40 -23.89 5.00 -0.83
C ARG A 40 -22.63 5.86 -0.97
N THR A 41 -21.92 5.75 -2.09
CA THR A 41 -20.77 6.62 -2.38
C THR A 41 -21.22 8.06 -2.54
N HIS A 42 -22.34 8.32 -3.22
CA HIS A 42 -22.91 9.66 -3.37
C HIS A 42 -23.28 10.30 -2.02
N GLU A 43 -23.78 9.52 -1.06
CA GLU A 43 -24.11 10.00 0.30
C GLU A 43 -22.86 10.33 1.13
N ILE A 44 -21.83 9.47 1.07
CA ILE A 44 -20.69 9.52 2.00
C ILE A 44 -19.56 10.42 1.49
N PHE A 45 -19.18 10.31 0.22
CA PHE A 45 -17.94 10.89 -0.29
C PHE A 45 -17.91 12.43 -0.32
N PRO A 46 -19.03 13.16 -0.48
CA PRO A 46 -19.03 14.61 -0.29
C PRO A 46 -18.54 15.03 1.10
N ASN A 47 -18.80 14.21 2.13
CA ASN A 47 -18.39 14.45 3.52
C ASN A 47 -16.94 14.02 3.81
N VAL A 48 -16.23 13.46 2.82
CA VAL A 48 -14.82 13.07 2.94
C VAL A 48 -13.98 13.96 2.02
N PRO A 49 -13.44 15.10 2.52
CA PRO A 49 -12.88 16.16 1.67
C PRO A 49 -11.87 15.70 0.62
N ARG A 50 -11.05 14.69 0.93
CA ARG A 50 -10.01 14.21 0.01
C ARG A 50 -10.55 13.38 -1.15
N PHE A 51 -11.72 12.77 -1.00
CA PHE A 51 -12.41 12.06 -2.07
C PHE A 51 -13.29 12.98 -2.92
N SER A 52 -13.61 14.17 -2.40
CA SER A 52 -14.37 15.25 -3.06
C SER A 52 -13.52 16.45 -3.46
N SER A 53 -12.20 16.29 -3.61
CA SER A 53 -11.30 17.39 -4.00
C SER A 53 -10.44 17.06 -5.22
N LEU A 54 -10.19 18.10 -6.02
CA LEU A 54 -9.23 18.11 -7.12
C LEU A 54 -7.87 18.59 -6.65
N MET A 55 -6.82 18.02 -7.22
CA MET A 55 -5.46 18.48 -6.96
C MET A 55 -5.04 19.47 -8.06
N VAL A 56 -5.18 20.76 -7.76
CA VAL A 56 -4.89 21.86 -8.69
C VAL A 56 -3.50 22.42 -8.42
N LYS A 57 -2.80 22.82 -9.47
CA LYS A 57 -1.50 23.49 -9.38
C LYS A 57 -1.71 25.00 -9.52
N ASP A 58 -1.24 25.79 -8.56
CA ASP A 58 -1.21 27.25 -8.68
C ASP A 58 -0.24 27.66 -9.80
N ASP A 59 -0.71 28.48 -10.73
CA ASP A 59 0.05 28.99 -11.87
C ASP A 59 1.22 29.88 -11.44
N LYS A 60 1.11 30.57 -10.29
CA LYS A 60 2.12 31.56 -9.85
C LYS A 60 3.30 30.94 -9.12
N HIS A 61 3.05 29.95 -8.27
CA HIS A 61 4.09 29.36 -7.41
C HIS A 61 4.33 27.87 -7.66
N GLY A 62 3.53 27.24 -8.51
CA GLY A 62 3.58 25.80 -8.76
C GLY A 62 3.21 24.93 -7.56
N LYS A 63 2.57 25.52 -6.54
CA LYS A 63 2.11 24.83 -5.33
C LYS A 63 0.87 24.00 -5.66
N MET A 64 0.86 22.76 -5.20
CA MET A 64 -0.31 21.88 -5.35
C MET A 64 -1.28 22.13 -4.18
N THR A 65 -2.55 22.36 -4.48
CA THR A 65 -3.61 22.58 -3.48
C THR A 65 -4.83 21.73 -3.80
N TRP A 66 -5.48 21.23 -2.76
CA TRP A 66 -6.75 20.52 -2.89
C TRP A 66 -7.89 21.53 -2.92
N VAL A 67 -8.74 21.43 -3.95
CA VAL A 67 -9.90 22.30 -4.14
C VAL A 67 -11.15 21.41 -4.15
N PRO A 68 -12.13 21.64 -3.25
CA PRO A 68 -13.39 20.90 -3.26
C PRO A 68 -14.08 20.99 -4.63
N THR A 69 -14.65 19.88 -5.08
CA THR A 69 -15.37 19.78 -6.36
C THR A 69 -16.65 18.98 -6.19
N THR A 70 -17.56 19.14 -7.15
CA THR A 70 -18.70 18.21 -7.28
C THR A 70 -18.19 16.92 -7.92
N ILE A 71 -18.50 15.78 -7.31
CA ILE A 71 -18.10 14.46 -7.82
C ILE A 71 -19.19 13.95 -8.76
N ASN A 72 -18.80 13.51 -9.96
CA ASN A 72 -19.66 12.67 -10.79
C ASN A 72 -19.35 11.20 -10.51
N ILE A 73 -20.22 10.51 -9.77
CA ILE A 73 -19.99 9.14 -9.29
C ILE A 73 -19.82 8.13 -10.44
N ASP A 74 -20.47 8.36 -11.58
CA ASP A 74 -20.40 7.48 -12.74
C ASP A 74 -19.01 7.47 -13.39
N ASP A 75 -18.25 8.56 -13.25
CA ASP A 75 -16.86 8.65 -13.75
C ASP A 75 -15.86 7.90 -12.86
N HIS A 76 -16.28 7.50 -11.65
CA HIS A 76 -15.42 6.83 -10.67
C HIS A 76 -15.81 5.37 -10.43
N ILE A 77 -17.09 5.01 -10.50
CA ILE A 77 -17.56 3.62 -10.34
C ILE A 77 -17.82 3.02 -11.72
N ILE A 78 -16.86 2.24 -12.19
CA ILE A 78 -16.81 1.69 -13.54
C ILE A 78 -17.17 0.20 -13.49
N CYS A 79 -18.23 -0.19 -14.19
CA CYS A 79 -18.58 -1.58 -14.42
C CYS A 79 -18.33 -1.89 -15.90
N PRO A 80 -17.15 -2.44 -16.27
CA PRO A 80 -16.88 -2.78 -17.65
C PRO A 80 -17.86 -3.88 -18.11
N ASP A 81 -18.40 -3.72 -19.30
CA ASP A 81 -19.07 -4.81 -19.98
C ASP A 81 -18.00 -5.75 -20.50
N LEU A 82 -17.94 -6.95 -19.94
CA LEU A 82 -16.99 -7.97 -20.31
C LEU A 82 -17.82 -9.12 -20.84
N GLU A 83 -17.54 -9.54 -22.07
CA GLU A 83 -18.13 -10.72 -22.68
C GLU A 83 -17.68 -11.96 -21.87
N TYR A 84 -18.41 -12.22 -20.80
CA TYR A 84 -18.19 -13.31 -19.87
C TYR A 84 -19.51 -14.04 -19.69
N ASP A 85 -19.52 -15.30 -20.13
CA ASP A 85 -20.66 -16.18 -19.97
C ASP A 85 -20.59 -16.82 -18.57
N ASP A 86 -21.55 -16.48 -17.72
CA ASP A 86 -21.65 -16.98 -16.33
C ASP A 86 -21.89 -18.50 -16.28
N ASP A 87 -22.37 -19.08 -17.39
CA ASP A 87 -22.66 -20.50 -17.52
C ASP A 87 -21.41 -21.35 -17.83
N GLN A 88 -20.30 -20.73 -18.23
CA GLN A 88 -19.03 -21.44 -18.30
C GLN A 88 -18.41 -21.56 -16.90
N GLU A 89 -18.43 -22.78 -16.34
CA GLU A 89 -17.69 -23.18 -15.12
C GLU A 89 -16.15 -22.99 -15.21
N ASN A 90 -15.63 -22.24 -16.18
CA ASN A 90 -14.21 -21.98 -16.33
C ASN A 90 -13.75 -20.86 -15.38
N VAL A 91 -13.76 -21.20 -14.10
CA VAL A 91 -13.33 -20.36 -12.97
C VAL A 91 -11.90 -19.82 -13.14
N SER A 92 -11.01 -20.59 -13.79
CA SER A 92 -9.65 -20.15 -14.11
C SER A 92 -9.58 -19.01 -15.13
N LEU A 93 -10.56 -18.91 -16.03
CA LEU A 93 -10.64 -17.81 -16.99
C LEU A 93 -10.98 -16.49 -16.27
N GLY A 94 -11.83 -16.54 -15.24
CA GLY A 94 -12.16 -15.37 -14.43
C GLY A 94 -10.94 -14.79 -13.72
N ASP A 95 -10.10 -15.63 -13.10
CA ASP A 95 -8.86 -15.19 -12.46
C ASP A 95 -7.90 -14.49 -13.45
N GLU A 96 -7.76 -15.06 -14.66
CA GLU A 96 -6.91 -14.50 -15.71
C GLU A 96 -7.43 -13.15 -16.21
N ILE A 97 -8.74 -13.02 -16.42
CA ILE A 97 -9.37 -11.75 -16.81
C ILE A 97 -9.15 -10.68 -15.74
N VAL A 98 -9.32 -11.01 -14.45
CA VAL A 98 -9.08 -10.06 -13.36
C VAL A 98 -7.61 -9.61 -13.33
N ASP A 99 -6.67 -10.55 -13.44
CA ASP A 99 -5.24 -10.26 -13.47
C ASP A 99 -4.83 -9.40 -14.68
N GLU A 100 -5.37 -9.70 -15.87
CA GLU A 100 -5.13 -8.93 -17.09
C GLU A 100 -5.73 -7.53 -17.00
N TYR A 101 -6.97 -7.42 -16.51
CA TYR A 101 -7.64 -6.15 -16.30
C TYR A 101 -6.86 -5.28 -15.32
N MET A 102 -6.37 -5.86 -14.23
CA MET A 102 -5.54 -5.17 -13.24
C MET A 102 -4.16 -4.77 -13.79
N ALA A 103 -3.57 -5.60 -14.65
CA ALA A 103 -2.35 -5.27 -15.38
C ALA A 103 -2.56 -4.07 -16.32
N ARG A 104 -3.68 -4.02 -17.05
CA ARG A 104 -4.03 -2.91 -17.94
C ARG A 104 -4.25 -1.61 -17.17
N LEU A 105 -4.96 -1.69 -16.04
CA LEU A 105 -5.14 -0.55 -15.13
C LEU A 105 -3.82 -0.04 -14.55
N THR A 106 -2.81 -0.90 -14.43
CA THR A 106 -1.47 -0.50 -13.96
C THR A 106 -0.71 0.37 -14.95
N SER A 107 -1.03 0.28 -16.24
CA SER A 107 -0.38 1.06 -17.30
C SER A 107 -1.03 2.40 -17.58
N LYS A 108 -2.28 2.61 -17.16
CA LYS A 108 -3.03 3.83 -17.43
C LYS A 108 -2.74 4.89 -16.36
N PRO A 109 -2.28 6.10 -16.70
CA PRO A 109 -2.21 7.20 -15.73
C PRO A 109 -3.63 7.62 -15.33
N MET A 110 -3.82 8.01 -14.06
CA MET A 110 -5.09 8.57 -13.61
C MET A 110 -5.34 9.94 -14.24
N ASP A 111 -6.60 10.22 -14.53
CA ASP A 111 -7.03 11.56 -14.95
C ASP A 111 -6.97 12.52 -13.76
N LEU A 112 -6.22 13.61 -13.92
CA LEU A 112 -6.02 14.62 -12.87
C LEU A 112 -7.17 15.64 -12.81
N ASN A 113 -8.11 15.60 -13.77
CA ASN A 113 -9.26 16.50 -13.83
C ASN A 113 -10.44 16.03 -12.97
N LYS A 114 -10.32 14.87 -12.34
CA LYS A 114 -11.30 14.32 -11.39
C LYS A 114 -10.60 13.89 -10.08
N PRO A 115 -11.34 13.75 -8.97
CA PRO A 115 -10.78 13.19 -7.74
C PRO A 115 -10.02 11.88 -7.99
N LEU A 116 -8.87 11.71 -7.35
CA LEU A 116 -7.88 10.69 -7.74
C LEU A 116 -8.17 9.28 -7.21
N TRP A 117 -9.40 8.81 -7.38
CA TRP A 117 -9.84 7.46 -7.01
C TRP A 117 -10.78 6.88 -8.09
N GLU A 118 -10.72 5.58 -8.31
CA GLU A 118 -11.61 4.83 -9.20
C GLU A 118 -11.91 3.46 -8.54
N VAL A 119 -13.12 2.97 -8.75
CA VAL A 119 -13.56 1.63 -8.32
C VAL A 119 -14.08 0.90 -9.54
N HIS A 120 -13.46 -0.22 -9.88
CA HIS A 120 -13.90 -1.07 -10.99
C HIS A 120 -14.58 -2.31 -10.44
N ILE A 121 -15.83 -2.55 -10.83
CA ILE A 121 -16.62 -3.69 -10.36
C ILE A 121 -16.73 -4.72 -11.48
N LEU A 122 -16.21 -5.91 -11.24
CA LEU A 122 -16.20 -7.04 -12.15
C LEU A 122 -17.15 -8.10 -11.60
N ASN A 123 -18.40 -8.10 -12.08
CA ASN A 123 -19.42 -9.08 -11.68
C ASN A 123 -19.25 -10.42 -12.42
N MET A 124 -18.08 -11.03 -12.27
CA MET A 124 -17.72 -12.33 -12.84
C MET A 124 -17.27 -13.29 -11.73
N LYS A 125 -17.40 -14.59 -12.02
CA LYS A 125 -16.96 -15.64 -11.12
C LYS A 125 -15.47 -15.91 -11.29
N THR A 126 -14.75 -15.94 -10.17
CA THR A 126 -13.32 -16.25 -10.03
C THR A 126 -13.15 -17.44 -9.10
N SER A 127 -11.92 -17.91 -8.88
CA SER A 127 -11.68 -19.07 -7.99
C SER A 127 -12.08 -18.85 -6.55
N SER A 128 -12.13 -17.60 -6.10
CA SER A 128 -12.42 -17.24 -4.71
C SER A 128 -13.61 -16.30 -4.53
N ALA A 129 -14.22 -15.77 -5.60
CA ALA A 129 -15.29 -14.80 -5.52
C ALA A 129 -16.32 -14.92 -6.67
N ASN A 130 -17.54 -14.41 -6.45
CA ASN A 130 -18.59 -14.26 -7.47
C ASN A 130 -18.64 -12.84 -8.06
N ALA A 131 -17.88 -11.91 -7.48
CA ALA A 131 -17.62 -10.58 -8.02
C ALA A 131 -16.33 -10.02 -7.40
N THR A 132 -15.65 -9.15 -8.13
CA THR A 132 -14.40 -8.53 -7.69
C THR A 132 -14.46 -7.02 -7.84
N ALA A 133 -14.11 -6.27 -6.79
CA ALA A 133 -13.90 -4.83 -6.87
C ALA A 133 -12.41 -4.50 -6.85
N LEU A 134 -11.98 -3.68 -7.81
CA LEU A 134 -10.62 -3.14 -7.89
C LEU A 134 -10.65 -1.66 -7.52
N PHE A 135 -9.95 -1.32 -6.44
CA PHE A 135 -9.78 0.04 -5.97
C PHE A 135 -8.46 0.60 -6.48
N LEU A 136 -8.54 1.73 -7.18
CA LEU A 136 -7.39 2.51 -7.63
C LEU A 136 -7.45 3.84 -6.93
N ILE A 137 -6.53 4.07 -6.00
CA ILE A 137 -6.52 5.28 -5.17
C ILE A 137 -5.13 5.88 -5.23
N HIS A 138 -5.03 7.14 -5.58
CA HIS A 138 -3.74 7.83 -5.52
C HIS A 138 -3.29 7.99 -4.07
N HIS A 139 -2.03 7.69 -3.78
CA HIS A 139 -1.48 7.63 -2.41
C HIS A 139 -1.52 9.00 -1.69
N SER A 140 -1.74 10.11 -2.42
CA SER A 140 -1.97 11.42 -1.81
C SER A 140 -3.33 11.57 -1.13
N ILE A 141 -4.32 10.70 -1.43
CA ILE A 141 -5.65 10.74 -0.83
C ILE A 141 -5.59 10.27 0.63
N GLY A 142 -4.89 9.18 0.92
CA GLY A 142 -4.89 8.63 2.26
C GLY A 142 -3.78 7.62 2.50
N ASP A 143 -3.50 7.40 3.77
CA ASP A 143 -2.74 6.24 4.24
C ASP A 143 -3.68 5.06 4.48
N GLY A 144 -3.10 3.88 4.74
CA GLY A 144 -3.87 2.66 4.94
C GLY A 144 -4.94 2.77 6.04
N ILE A 145 -4.63 3.47 7.14
CA ILE A 145 -5.56 3.65 8.26
C ILE A 145 -6.75 4.52 7.85
N SER A 146 -6.50 5.67 7.22
CA SER A 146 -7.58 6.56 6.76
C SER A 146 -8.49 5.86 5.75
N LEU A 147 -7.92 5.04 4.86
CA LEU A 147 -8.67 4.30 3.86
C LEU A 147 -9.51 3.17 4.47
N VAL A 148 -9.00 2.48 5.49
CA VAL A 148 -9.79 1.51 6.27
C VAL A 148 -10.95 2.22 6.97
N SER A 149 -10.76 3.40 7.55
CA SER A 149 -11.85 4.17 8.17
C SER A 149 -12.95 4.54 7.17
N VAL A 150 -12.59 4.94 5.95
CA VAL A 150 -13.57 5.21 4.88
C VAL A 150 -14.30 3.93 4.46
N LEU A 151 -13.59 2.81 4.30
CA LEU A 151 -14.19 1.52 3.99
C LEU A 151 -15.19 1.09 5.08
N LEU A 152 -14.86 1.29 6.35
CA LEU A 152 -15.75 0.98 7.47
C LEU A 152 -16.97 1.90 7.51
N ALA A 153 -16.81 3.19 7.18
CA ALA A 153 -17.93 4.12 7.06
C ALA A 153 -18.90 3.72 5.93
N MET A 154 -18.39 3.10 4.86
CA MET A 154 -19.18 2.57 3.74
C MET A 154 -19.85 1.22 4.03
N THR A 155 -19.52 0.55 5.13
CA THR A 155 -20.05 -0.78 5.45
C THR A 155 -20.96 -0.74 6.68
N ARG A 156 -21.78 -1.79 6.83
CA ARG A 156 -22.74 -1.94 7.93
C ARG A 156 -22.66 -3.35 8.49
N LYS A 157 -23.07 -3.53 9.76
CA LYS A 157 -23.09 -4.87 10.36
C LYS A 157 -24.14 -5.73 9.65
N THR A 158 -23.82 -7.00 9.43
CA THR A 158 -24.79 -7.98 8.92
C THR A 158 -25.93 -8.22 9.90
N SER A 159 -25.69 -8.03 11.20
CA SER A 159 -26.70 -8.17 12.26
C SER A 159 -27.61 -6.94 12.41
N ASP A 160 -27.14 -5.76 12.01
CA ASP A 160 -27.86 -4.49 12.15
C ASP A 160 -27.43 -3.55 11.00
N PRO A 161 -28.26 -3.43 9.95
CA PRO A 161 -27.97 -2.67 8.73
C PRO A 161 -27.77 -1.16 8.93
N GLU A 162 -28.20 -0.58 10.05
CA GLU A 162 -28.01 0.85 10.32
C GLU A 162 -26.73 1.14 11.11
N SER A 163 -26.18 0.12 11.77
CA SER A 163 -24.99 0.26 12.60
C SER A 163 -23.67 0.13 11.83
N LEU A 164 -22.70 0.96 12.19
CA LEU A 164 -21.32 0.87 11.71
C LEU A 164 -20.59 -0.34 12.31
N PRO A 165 -19.66 -0.97 11.56
CA PRO A 165 -18.83 -2.05 12.09
C PRO A 165 -17.96 -1.56 13.26
N THR A 166 -17.79 -2.41 14.27
CA THR A 166 -16.94 -2.13 15.43
C THR A 166 -15.60 -2.82 15.24
N ILE A 167 -14.50 -2.06 15.23
CA ILE A 167 -13.16 -2.65 15.27
C ILE A 167 -12.84 -2.98 16.73
N PRO A 168 -12.45 -4.22 17.07
CA PRO A 168 -11.93 -4.51 18.40
C PRO A 168 -10.62 -3.72 18.60
N THR A 169 -10.65 -2.69 19.42
CA THR A 169 -9.44 -2.02 19.91
C THR A 169 -8.76 -2.99 20.86
N GLY A 170 -7.66 -3.62 20.43
CA GLY A 170 -6.83 -4.42 21.31
C GLY A 170 -6.40 -3.60 22.52
N ASN A 171 -6.37 -4.22 23.70
CA ASN A 171 -5.84 -3.60 24.91
C ASN A 171 -4.42 -3.12 24.63
N VAL A 172 -4.24 -1.81 24.44
CA VAL A 172 -2.93 -1.21 24.53
C VAL A 172 -2.55 -1.37 25.98
N SER A 173 -1.66 -2.32 26.28
CA SER A 173 -0.99 -2.36 27.57
C SER A 173 -0.27 -1.03 27.71
N GLU A 174 -0.90 -0.12 28.43
CA GLU A 174 -0.31 1.11 28.88
C GLU A 174 0.96 0.69 29.61
N VAL A 175 2.12 1.05 29.07
CA VAL A 175 3.39 0.82 29.77
C VAL A 175 3.36 1.77 30.96
N THR A 176 2.83 1.28 32.08
CA THR A 176 2.86 1.97 33.36
C THR A 176 4.32 2.05 33.77
N LEU A 177 4.97 3.18 33.46
CA LEU A 177 6.28 3.50 33.98
C LEU A 177 6.11 3.75 35.49
N ASN A 178 6.34 2.70 36.28
CA ASN A 178 6.50 2.82 37.73
C ASN A 178 7.62 3.83 38.02
N LYS A 179 7.23 4.99 38.55
CA LYS A 179 8.14 5.98 39.13
C LYS A 179 8.17 5.75 40.62
N ASP A 180 9.14 4.96 41.07
CA ASP A 180 9.44 4.86 42.50
C ASP A 180 10.42 5.97 42.93
N GLY A 181 10.05 6.61 44.04
CA GLY A 181 10.92 6.82 45.19
C GLY A 181 11.99 7.92 45.13
N ASN A 182 11.72 9.03 45.81
CA ASN A 182 12.66 10.09 46.16
C ASN A 182 13.89 9.58 46.94
N SER A 183 15.10 9.88 46.45
CA SER A 183 16.31 10.03 47.28
C SER A 183 17.18 11.17 46.75
N ILE A 184 17.49 12.14 47.61
CA ILE A 184 18.15 13.41 47.26
C ILE A 184 19.65 13.21 46.90
N SER A 185 20.24 12.06 47.24
CA SER A 185 21.60 11.69 46.85
C SER A 185 21.74 11.22 45.39
N GLY A 186 20.64 10.86 44.71
CA GLY A 186 20.66 10.30 43.34
C GLY A 186 20.46 11.31 42.21
N LYS A 187 20.33 12.62 42.51
CA LYS A 187 20.01 13.64 41.51
C LYS A 187 21.16 13.96 40.55
N ILE A 188 22.41 13.78 40.96
CA ILE A 188 23.59 14.10 40.13
C ILE A 188 23.96 12.92 39.22
N GLU A 189 23.91 11.68 39.74
CA GLU A 189 24.08 10.44 38.95
C GLU A 189 22.96 10.24 37.91
N GLY A 190 21.71 10.54 38.28
CA GLY A 190 20.57 10.45 37.37
C GLY A 190 20.58 11.50 36.26
N LEU A 191 21.18 12.68 36.49
CA LEU A 191 21.32 13.72 35.46
C LEU A 191 22.42 13.36 34.46
N PHE A 192 23.58 12.90 34.95
CA PHE A 192 24.70 12.48 34.11
C PHE A 192 24.36 11.25 33.25
N SER A 193 23.68 10.26 33.83
CA SER A 193 23.21 9.08 33.09
C SER A 193 22.20 9.43 31.99
N LYS A 194 21.30 10.40 32.26
CA LYS A 194 20.31 10.85 31.27
C LYS A 194 20.93 11.72 30.17
N THR A 195 21.82 12.66 30.52
CA THR A 195 22.53 13.48 29.52
C THR A 195 23.46 12.64 28.66
N TRP A 196 24.15 11.65 29.24
CA TRP A 196 24.98 10.71 28.50
C TRP A 196 24.17 9.86 27.50
N LYS A 197 22.99 9.37 27.91
CA LYS A 197 22.07 8.65 27.00
C LYS A 197 21.58 9.54 25.86
N VAL A 198 21.30 10.82 26.11
CA VAL A 198 20.92 11.78 25.07
C VAL A 198 22.08 12.04 24.11
N LEU A 199 23.30 12.21 24.62
CA LEU A 199 24.49 12.38 23.80
C LEU A 199 24.78 11.15 22.94
N LEU A 200 24.66 9.94 23.50
CA LEU A 200 24.75 8.69 22.75
C LEU A 200 23.66 8.60 21.68
N MET A 201 22.41 8.95 22.00
CA MET A 201 21.31 8.98 21.02
C MET A 201 21.63 9.94 19.87
N ILE A 202 22.13 11.14 20.15
CA ILE A 202 22.56 12.11 19.13
C ILE A 202 23.70 11.53 18.29
N PHE A 203 24.70 10.91 18.92
CA PHE A 203 25.82 10.29 18.21
C PHE A 203 25.36 9.16 17.29
N TYR A 204 24.53 8.23 17.77
CA TYR A 204 23.98 7.15 16.96
C TYR A 204 23.09 7.68 15.84
N THR A 205 22.29 8.71 16.10
CA THR A 205 21.49 9.37 15.06
C THR A 205 22.38 10.01 13.99
N CYS A 206 23.44 10.71 14.39
CA CYS A 206 24.42 11.28 13.47
C CYS A 206 25.15 10.19 12.67
N TYR A 207 25.52 9.08 13.31
CA TYR A 207 26.10 7.92 12.67
C TYR A 207 25.14 7.31 11.64
N ASP A 208 23.88 7.10 12.00
CA ASP A 208 22.85 6.55 11.12
C ASP A 208 22.56 7.49 9.94
N VAL A 209 22.48 8.80 10.18
CA VAL A 209 22.34 9.81 9.11
C VAL A 209 23.56 9.81 8.20
N ALA A 210 24.77 9.73 8.76
CA ALA A 210 26.00 9.66 7.96
C ALA A 210 26.06 8.37 7.13
N LEU A 211 25.68 7.23 7.72
CA LEU A 211 25.59 5.93 7.04
C LEU A 211 24.50 5.94 5.96
N PHE A 212 23.35 6.57 6.21
CA PHE A 212 22.28 6.71 5.24
C PHE A 212 22.69 7.61 4.06
N LEU A 213 23.36 8.74 4.33
CA LEU A 213 23.90 9.61 3.29
C LEU A 213 24.98 8.88 2.49
N ALA A 214 25.92 8.20 3.16
CA ALA A 214 26.93 7.39 2.51
C ALA A 214 26.28 6.30 1.63
N THR A 215 25.22 5.67 2.11
CA THR A 215 24.44 4.70 1.34
C THR A 215 23.82 5.34 0.09
N LEU A 216 23.16 6.50 0.22
CA LEU A 216 22.59 7.21 -0.93
C LEU A 216 23.63 7.61 -1.99
N PHE A 217 24.85 7.98 -1.57
CA PHE A 217 25.90 8.42 -2.48
C PHE A 217 26.71 7.28 -3.10
N PHE A 218 27.00 6.23 -2.32
CA PHE A 218 27.95 5.19 -2.70
C PHE A 218 27.28 3.86 -3.08
N LEU A 219 26.13 3.50 -2.51
CA LEU A 219 25.41 2.30 -2.89
C LEU A 219 24.66 2.54 -4.21
N LYS A 220 25.35 2.22 -5.31
CA LYS A 220 24.66 1.93 -6.56
C LYS A 220 23.90 0.62 -6.37
N ASP A 221 22.58 0.70 -6.38
CA ASP A 221 21.68 -0.46 -6.49
C ASP A 221 22.28 -1.50 -7.43
N THR A 222 22.57 -2.68 -6.90
CA THR A 222 23.10 -3.80 -7.66
C THR A 222 22.18 -4.07 -8.85
N LYS A 223 22.75 -4.37 -10.02
CA LYS A 223 21.95 -4.81 -11.16
C LYS A 223 21.33 -6.16 -10.80
N SER A 224 20.07 -6.13 -10.39
CA SER A 224 19.26 -7.31 -10.12
C SER A 224 18.21 -7.52 -11.20
N PRO A 225 17.74 -8.76 -11.43
CA PRO A 225 16.60 -9.04 -12.29
C PRO A 225 15.35 -8.21 -11.95
N ILE A 226 15.22 -7.78 -10.69
CA ILE A 226 14.10 -6.96 -10.20
C ILE A 226 14.22 -5.51 -10.69
N LYS A 227 15.44 -4.97 -10.78
CA LYS A 227 15.67 -3.55 -11.09
C LYS A 227 15.27 -3.18 -12.52
N GLY A 228 15.28 -4.16 -13.43
CA GLY A 228 14.93 -3.96 -14.84
C GLY A 228 15.82 -2.97 -15.60
N GLY A 229 15.61 -2.87 -16.91
CA GLY A 229 16.30 -1.89 -17.77
C GLY A 229 15.61 -0.52 -17.75
N PRO A 230 16.27 0.56 -18.20
CA PRO A 230 15.61 1.84 -18.42
C PRO A 230 14.45 1.68 -19.44
N GLY A 231 13.28 2.24 -19.13
CA GLY A 231 12.07 2.15 -19.99
C GLY A 231 11.07 1.08 -19.58
N ILE A 232 11.47 0.08 -18.78
CA ILE A 232 10.57 -0.96 -18.25
C ILE A 232 9.50 -0.41 -17.28
N GLU A 233 9.66 0.84 -16.86
CA GLU A 233 8.73 1.53 -15.96
C GLU A 233 7.40 1.85 -16.65
N GLU A 234 7.43 2.00 -17.98
CA GLU A 234 6.28 2.36 -18.83
C GLU A 234 5.64 1.12 -19.49
N THR A 235 6.29 -0.04 -19.41
CA THR A 235 5.73 -1.29 -19.94
C THR A 235 4.63 -1.84 -19.03
N GLN A 236 3.61 -2.44 -19.63
CA GLN A 236 2.58 -3.16 -18.90
C GLN A 236 3.22 -4.25 -18.04
N LYS A 237 2.91 -4.19 -16.74
CA LYS A 237 3.37 -5.18 -15.77
C LYS A 237 2.36 -6.29 -15.74
N ARG A 238 2.83 -7.53 -15.78
CA ARG A 238 1.99 -8.68 -15.49
C ARG A 238 1.68 -8.67 -13.99
N VAL A 239 0.40 -8.64 -13.65
CA VAL A 239 -0.09 -8.77 -12.29
C VAL A 239 -0.54 -10.21 -12.10
N PHE A 240 -0.28 -10.74 -10.91
CA PHE A 240 -0.81 -12.01 -10.46
C PHE A 240 -1.17 -11.86 -9.00
N HIS A 241 -2.33 -12.38 -8.62
CA HIS A 241 -2.71 -12.50 -7.22
C HIS A 241 -2.69 -13.96 -6.76
N ARG A 242 -2.57 -14.15 -5.44
CA ARG A 242 -2.66 -15.44 -4.79
C ARG A 242 -3.39 -15.28 -3.48
N ASP A 243 -4.36 -16.15 -3.27
CA ASP A 243 -5.11 -16.18 -2.03
C ASP A 243 -4.33 -16.98 -0.99
N VAL A 244 -4.29 -16.44 0.22
CA VAL A 244 -3.67 -17.07 1.38
C VAL A 244 -4.70 -17.06 2.51
N SER A 245 -4.96 -18.22 3.09
CA SER A 245 -5.91 -18.35 4.20
C SER A 245 -5.44 -17.54 5.41
N LEU A 246 -6.34 -16.73 5.96
CA LEU A 246 -6.06 -16.00 7.19
C LEU A 246 -5.88 -16.95 8.38
N ASP A 247 -6.52 -18.11 8.36
CA ASP A 247 -6.37 -19.09 9.42
C ASP A 247 -4.99 -19.74 9.40
N ASP A 248 -4.43 -19.99 8.20
CA ASP A 248 -3.04 -20.44 8.07
C ASP A 248 -2.07 -19.38 8.58
N LEU A 249 -2.31 -18.10 8.28
CA LEU A 249 -1.49 -17.00 8.82
C LEU A 249 -1.57 -16.94 10.35
N LYS A 250 -2.74 -17.16 10.95
CA LYS A 250 -2.91 -17.22 12.42
C LYS A 250 -2.21 -18.43 13.03
N LEU A 251 -2.23 -19.59 12.34
CA LEU A 251 -1.51 -20.78 12.77
C LEU A 251 -0.01 -20.53 12.82
N VAL A 252 0.56 -19.98 11.74
CA VAL A 252 2.00 -19.63 11.70
C VAL A 252 2.34 -18.58 12.75
N LYS A 253 1.53 -17.52 12.86
CA LYS A 253 1.67 -16.48 13.89
C LYS A 253 1.79 -17.09 15.29
N THR A 254 0.91 -18.03 15.61
CA THR A 254 0.87 -18.71 16.92
C THR A 254 2.09 -19.60 17.11
N ALA A 255 2.47 -20.37 16.09
CA ALA A 255 3.62 -21.26 16.13
C ALA A 255 4.97 -20.51 16.27
N THR A 256 5.08 -19.30 15.72
CA THR A 256 6.31 -18.49 15.75
C THR A 256 6.30 -17.41 16.82
N ASN A 257 5.23 -17.28 17.60
CA ASN A 257 5.01 -16.20 18.58
C ASN A 257 5.25 -14.80 17.99
N ALA A 258 4.74 -14.57 16.77
CA ALA A 258 4.92 -13.33 16.02
C ALA A 258 3.59 -12.59 15.80
N THR A 259 3.61 -11.48 15.05
CA THR A 259 2.40 -10.82 14.55
C THR A 259 2.06 -11.28 13.12
N ILE A 260 0.83 -11.02 12.66
CA ILE A 260 0.44 -11.36 11.27
C ILE A 260 1.34 -10.64 10.26
N ASN A 261 1.73 -9.39 10.54
CA ASN A 261 2.62 -8.62 9.67
C ASN A 261 3.98 -9.29 9.53
N ASP A 262 4.55 -9.81 10.63
CA ASP A 262 5.83 -10.51 10.60
C ASP A 262 5.75 -11.78 9.73
N VAL A 263 4.64 -12.51 9.81
CA VAL A 263 4.40 -13.70 8.98
C VAL A 263 4.33 -13.32 7.50
N VAL A 264 3.58 -12.27 7.14
CA VAL A 264 3.44 -11.81 5.74
C VAL A 264 4.79 -11.31 5.19
N VAL A 265 5.56 -10.56 5.97
CA VAL A 265 6.91 -10.12 5.59
C VAL A 265 7.83 -11.32 5.41
N GLY A 266 7.79 -12.29 6.31
CA GLY A 266 8.58 -13.53 6.22
C GLY A 266 8.26 -14.34 4.96
N ILE A 267 6.97 -14.52 4.63
CA ILE A 267 6.55 -15.20 3.39
C ILE A 267 7.05 -14.44 2.16
N THR A 268 6.93 -13.12 2.15
CA THR A 268 7.39 -12.27 1.05
C THR A 268 8.90 -12.37 0.87
N GLN A 269 9.66 -12.31 1.97
CA GLN A 269 11.11 -12.46 1.98
C GLN A 269 11.55 -13.83 1.45
N ALA A 270 10.91 -14.90 1.91
CA ALA A 270 11.19 -16.26 1.46
C ALA A 270 10.86 -16.45 -0.03
N GLY A 271 9.71 -15.93 -0.48
CA GLY A 271 9.28 -15.94 -1.87
C GLY A 271 10.28 -15.23 -2.79
N LEU A 272 10.70 -14.01 -2.41
CA LEU A 272 11.64 -13.21 -3.18
C LEU A 272 13.04 -13.85 -3.21
N SER A 273 13.50 -14.39 -2.07
CA SER A 273 14.77 -15.11 -1.99
C SER A 273 14.77 -16.34 -2.89
N ARG A 274 13.70 -17.15 -2.88
CA ARG A 274 13.55 -18.32 -3.77
C ARG A 274 13.52 -17.91 -5.25
N TYR A 275 12.81 -16.84 -5.59
CA TYR A 275 12.77 -16.31 -6.95
C TYR A 275 14.15 -15.90 -7.45
N LEU A 276 14.87 -15.10 -6.66
CA LEU A 276 16.22 -14.64 -7.02
C LEU A 276 17.19 -15.81 -7.14
N ASN A 277 17.18 -16.75 -6.19
CA ASN A 277 18.04 -17.94 -6.25
C ASN A 277 17.77 -18.79 -7.50
N ARG A 278 16.51 -18.97 -7.90
CA ARG A 278 16.16 -19.66 -9.15
C ARG A 278 16.64 -18.91 -10.38
N ARG A 279 16.52 -17.58 -10.40
CA ARG A 279 16.91 -16.78 -11.57
C ARG A 279 18.43 -16.72 -11.70
N TYR A 280 19.17 -16.49 -10.62
CA TYR A 280 20.64 -16.42 -10.60
C TYR A 280 21.33 -17.78 -10.70
N GLY A 281 20.72 -18.84 -10.14
CA GLY A 281 21.22 -20.22 -10.29
C GLY A 281 21.26 -20.68 -11.75
N LYS A 282 20.33 -20.20 -12.60
CA LYS A 282 20.35 -20.43 -14.06
C LYS A 282 21.50 -19.70 -14.79
N PHE A 283 22.12 -18.68 -14.17
CA PHE A 283 23.22 -17.89 -14.76
C PHE A 283 24.61 -18.26 -14.19
N GLY A 284 24.76 -19.42 -13.54
CA GLY A 284 26.06 -19.99 -13.17
C GLY A 284 26.85 -19.27 -12.07
N LYS A 285 26.25 -18.29 -11.37
CA LYS A 285 26.88 -17.60 -10.23
C LYS A 285 26.23 -18.06 -8.92
N MET A 286 26.75 -19.11 -8.31
CA MET A 286 26.29 -19.57 -7.00
C MET A 286 26.82 -18.68 -5.87
N LYS A 287 25.97 -17.74 -5.44
CA LYS A 287 25.88 -17.33 -4.03
C LYS A 287 24.40 -17.38 -3.68
N THR A 288 24.04 -18.10 -2.61
CA THR A 288 22.66 -18.07 -2.08
C THR A 288 22.34 -16.64 -1.68
N ILE A 289 21.32 -16.06 -2.30
CA ILE A 289 20.83 -14.73 -2.00
C ILE A 289 19.74 -14.88 -0.95
N TYR A 290 20.00 -14.31 0.22
CA TYR A 290 18.99 -14.03 1.22
C TYR A 290 18.60 -12.58 1.08
N VAL A 291 17.32 -12.34 0.81
CA VAL A 291 16.75 -11.01 0.96
C VAL A 291 16.46 -10.82 2.44
N THR A 292 16.79 -9.65 2.97
CA THR A 292 16.32 -9.18 4.27
C THR A 292 15.43 -7.98 4.00
N LEU A 293 14.15 -8.06 4.39
CA LEU A 293 13.18 -6.97 4.27
C LEU A 293 13.09 -6.19 5.58
#